data_AF-A0AA42ZWD0-F1
#
_entry.id   AF-A0AA42ZWD0-F1
#
_cell.length_a   1.000
_cell.length_b   1.000
_cell.length_c   1.000
_cell.angle_alpha   90.00
_cell.angle_beta   90.00
_cell.angle_gamma   90.00
#
_symmetry.space_group_name_H-M   'P 1'
#
loop_
_entity.id
_entity.type
_entity.pdbx_description
1 polymer ?
#
loop_
_entity_poly.entity_id
_entity_poly.type
_entity_poly.pdbx_seq_one_letter_code
_entity_poly.pdbx_strand_id
1 'polypeptide(L)'
;MHSMIRLIAFSALLLLSSSVMSADSGPGEPLSEDTPMTTVTGNPFTAPADWTVSVKGPATIISPPEGGSALVLVDVKAEDADGAVAAAWAAYKERSWALKEANDRADNDGWSKRKRYEYQTSPNEKRAVIASAWFANDRWTVWIYDMANDVGGKRGAAVSLVLGSLRPHGYERETFAGMTAKKLDQARLAELTGFVARGLDESKVPGTSLAIIQDGKVVFSGGFGVRELGKSEKPDGDTLYMVASNSKGLSTLLLAKLVDEGKLNW
;
A
#
# COMPACT_ATOMS: atom_id res chain seq x y z
N MET A 1 33.16 -46.79 -11.05
CA MET A 1 33.64 -45.63 -11.83
C MET A 1 32.79 -44.44 -11.40
N HIS A 2 33.31 -43.63 -10.47
CA HIS A 2 32.60 -42.52 -9.85
C HIS A 2 32.81 -41.26 -10.70
N SER A 3 31.72 -40.66 -11.23
CA SER A 3 31.77 -39.30 -11.79
C SER A 3 30.88 -38.39 -10.96
N MET A 4 31.54 -37.58 -10.12
CA MET A 4 30.94 -36.42 -9.45
C MET A 4 30.79 -35.28 -10.46
N ILE A 5 29.57 -34.83 -10.69
CA ILE A 5 29.28 -33.58 -11.41
C ILE A 5 29.38 -32.45 -10.37
N ARG A 6 30.41 -31.61 -10.50
CA ARG A 6 30.55 -30.37 -9.73
C ARG A 6 29.65 -29.29 -10.34
N LEU A 7 28.63 -28.89 -9.60
CA LEU A 7 27.79 -27.74 -9.93
C LEU A 7 28.52 -26.46 -9.47
N ILE A 8 28.97 -25.65 -10.43
CA ILE A 8 29.58 -24.34 -10.17
C ILE A 8 28.42 -23.36 -9.99
N ALA A 9 28.23 -22.87 -8.76
CA ALA A 9 27.30 -21.79 -8.47
C ALA A 9 27.95 -20.45 -8.90
N PHE A 10 27.40 -19.84 -9.96
CA PHE A 10 27.70 -18.47 -10.34
C PHE A 10 26.89 -17.54 -9.44
N SER A 11 27.51 -16.99 -8.39
CA SER A 11 26.95 -15.87 -7.64
C SER A 11 27.17 -14.60 -8.46
N ALA A 12 26.15 -14.21 -9.24
CA ALA A 12 26.10 -12.89 -9.86
C ALA A 12 25.75 -11.86 -8.79
N LEU A 13 26.74 -11.09 -8.34
CA LEU A 13 26.55 -9.94 -7.47
C LEU A 13 25.99 -8.79 -8.33
N LEU A 14 24.67 -8.60 -8.35
CA LEU A 14 24.06 -7.39 -8.92
C LEU A 14 24.42 -6.21 -8.01
N LEU A 15 25.34 -5.37 -8.48
CA LEU A 15 25.58 -4.06 -7.92
C LEU A 15 24.37 -3.17 -8.26
N LEU A 16 23.44 -3.04 -7.31
CA LEU A 16 22.40 -2.01 -7.34
C LEU A 16 23.11 -0.65 -7.22
N SER A 17 23.34 0.02 -8.35
CA SER A 17 23.76 1.42 -8.35
C SER A 17 22.59 2.28 -7.86
N SER A 18 22.56 2.59 -6.56
CA SER A 18 21.62 3.55 -6.00
C SER A 18 22.02 4.96 -6.45
N SER A 19 21.38 5.46 -7.49
CA SER A 19 21.53 6.84 -7.95
C SER A 19 20.87 7.77 -6.94
N VAL A 20 21.67 8.44 -6.10
CA VAL A 20 21.19 9.50 -5.21
C VAL A 20 20.83 10.72 -6.07
N MET A 21 19.54 11.03 -6.20
CA MET A 21 19.09 12.25 -6.89
C MET A 21 19.24 13.45 -5.95
N SER A 22 20.41 14.10 -5.94
CA SER A 22 20.70 15.25 -5.06
C SER A 22 20.88 16.59 -5.79
N ALA A 23 20.33 16.73 -7.00
CA ALA A 23 20.30 18.01 -7.70
C ALA A 23 18.95 18.20 -8.41
N ASP A 24 18.50 19.45 -8.49
CA ASP A 24 17.38 19.82 -9.35
C ASP A 24 17.63 19.28 -10.75
N SER A 25 16.67 18.54 -11.27
CA SER A 25 16.75 17.91 -12.57
C SER A 25 15.44 18.12 -13.32
N GLY A 26 15.56 18.43 -14.62
CA GLY A 26 14.41 18.44 -15.51
C GLY A 26 13.82 17.03 -15.67
N PRO A 27 12.67 16.89 -16.35
CA PRO A 27 12.14 15.58 -16.73
C PRO A 27 13.20 14.81 -17.52
N GLY A 28 13.67 13.69 -16.96
CA GLY A 28 14.56 12.76 -17.65
C GLY A 28 13.84 12.02 -18.78
N GLU A 29 14.58 11.17 -19.49
CA GLU A 29 13.98 10.24 -20.45
C GLU A 29 13.08 9.22 -19.73
N PRO A 30 12.04 8.70 -20.40
CA PRO A 30 11.23 7.62 -19.86
C PRO A 30 12.09 6.40 -19.49
N LEU A 31 11.81 5.80 -18.34
CA LEU A 31 12.52 4.62 -17.86
C LEU A 31 12.21 3.39 -18.74
N SER A 32 13.23 2.61 -19.09
CA SER A 32 13.06 1.40 -19.91
C SER A 32 12.49 0.21 -19.13
N GLU A 33 12.61 0.21 -17.81
CA GLU A 33 12.12 -0.85 -16.92
C GLU A 33 11.77 -0.29 -15.52
N ASP A 34 11.07 -1.08 -14.71
CA ASP A 34 10.80 -0.73 -13.32
C ASP A 34 12.12 -0.57 -12.55
N THR A 35 12.42 0.66 -12.16
CA THR A 35 13.77 1.05 -11.69
C THR A 35 13.74 1.39 -10.20
N PRO A 36 14.55 0.72 -9.35
CA PRO A 36 14.77 1.15 -7.98
C PRO A 36 15.39 2.55 -7.92
N MET A 37 14.78 3.44 -7.15
CA MET A 37 15.17 4.82 -6.95
C MET A 37 15.05 5.22 -5.48
N THR A 38 15.53 6.42 -5.16
CA THR A 38 15.32 7.01 -3.84
C THR A 38 14.73 8.41 -3.95
N THR A 39 13.95 8.81 -2.96
CA THR A 39 13.64 10.23 -2.77
C THR A 39 14.92 11.03 -2.47
N VAL A 40 14.79 12.36 -2.40
CA VAL A 40 15.92 13.28 -2.13
C VAL A 40 16.63 12.96 -0.81
N THR A 41 15.91 12.42 0.19
CA THR A 41 16.50 12.04 1.48
C THR A 41 16.78 10.54 1.64
N GLY A 42 16.70 9.78 0.56
CA GLY A 42 17.14 8.39 0.52
C GLY A 42 16.04 7.36 0.80
N ASN A 43 14.75 7.73 0.85
CA ASN A 43 13.68 6.75 1.03
C ASN A 43 13.54 5.93 -0.27
N PRO A 44 13.80 4.60 -0.25
CA PRO A 44 13.74 3.79 -1.47
C PRO A 44 12.30 3.63 -1.97
N PHE A 45 12.14 3.60 -3.29
CA PHE A 45 10.92 3.23 -4.00
C PHE A 45 11.27 2.65 -5.38
N THR A 46 10.29 2.06 -6.07
CA THR A 46 10.43 1.59 -7.46
C THR A 46 9.67 2.53 -8.39
N ALA A 47 10.38 3.18 -9.31
CA ALA A 47 9.78 3.99 -10.37
C ALA A 47 9.31 3.10 -11.53
N PRO A 48 8.11 3.29 -12.10
CA PRO A 48 7.59 2.39 -13.13
C PRO A 48 8.28 2.58 -14.48
N ALA A 49 8.38 1.51 -15.27
CA ALA A 49 8.73 1.58 -16.68
C ALA A 49 7.80 2.54 -17.45
N ASP A 50 8.31 3.18 -18.51
CA ASP A 50 7.66 4.19 -19.36
C ASP A 50 7.34 5.54 -18.69
N TRP A 51 7.73 5.74 -17.43
CA TRP A 51 7.51 7.01 -16.71
C TRP A 51 8.79 7.84 -16.67
N THR A 52 8.61 9.14 -16.51
CA THR A 52 9.73 10.07 -16.30
C THR A 52 9.82 10.46 -14.85
N VAL A 53 11.05 10.60 -14.33
CA VAL A 53 11.30 11.12 -12.98
C VAL A 53 12.10 12.41 -13.07
N SER A 54 11.73 13.40 -12.24
CA SER A 54 12.46 14.66 -12.06
C SER A 54 12.53 15.06 -10.60
N VAL A 55 13.46 15.95 -10.26
CA VAL A 55 13.62 16.47 -8.89
C VAL A 55 13.59 17.98 -8.89
N LYS A 56 12.80 18.56 -7.96
CA LYS A 56 12.71 20.00 -7.70
C LYS A 56 12.72 20.24 -6.20
N GLY A 57 13.83 20.74 -5.67
CA GLY A 57 14.06 20.92 -4.25
C GLY A 57 13.81 19.61 -3.49
N PRO A 58 12.89 19.57 -2.52
CA PRO A 58 12.58 18.35 -1.78
C PRO A 58 11.64 17.38 -2.52
N ALA A 59 11.13 17.75 -3.71
CA ALA A 59 10.12 16.98 -4.44
C ALA A 59 10.73 16.09 -5.52
N THR A 60 10.49 14.78 -5.43
CA THR A 60 10.69 13.80 -6.50
C THR A 60 9.37 13.63 -7.25
N ILE A 61 9.31 14.04 -8.51
CA ILE A 61 8.09 14.06 -9.34
C ILE A 61 8.15 12.90 -10.32
N ILE A 62 7.17 12.00 -10.25
CA ILE A 62 7.07 10.78 -11.05
C ILE A 62 5.86 10.96 -11.98
N SER A 63 6.12 11.18 -13.27
CA SER A 63 5.11 11.57 -14.24
C SER A 63 4.80 10.44 -15.23
N PRO A 64 3.51 10.10 -15.42
CA PRO A 64 3.09 9.11 -16.41
C PRO A 64 3.21 9.70 -17.83
N PRO A 65 3.34 8.83 -18.86
CA PRO A 65 3.54 9.26 -20.24
C PRO A 65 2.34 10.01 -20.83
N GLU A 66 1.14 9.86 -20.27
CA GLU A 66 -0.05 10.61 -20.70
C GLU A 66 0.03 12.12 -20.44
N GLY A 67 0.91 12.57 -19.54
CA GLY A 67 1.03 13.97 -19.16
C GLY A 67 -0.12 14.48 -18.28
N GLY A 68 0.00 15.71 -17.80
CA GLY A 68 -1.01 16.39 -16.97
C GLY A 68 -1.32 15.70 -15.63
N SER A 69 -0.54 14.70 -15.22
CA SER A 69 -0.71 13.94 -13.99
C SER A 69 0.66 13.70 -13.35
N ALA A 70 0.70 13.46 -12.05
CA ALA A 70 1.93 13.12 -11.34
C ALA A 70 1.64 12.35 -10.04
N LEU A 71 2.60 11.53 -9.66
CA LEU A 71 2.80 11.08 -8.29
C LEU A 71 4.05 11.78 -7.77
N VAL A 72 3.94 12.52 -6.67
CA VAL A 72 5.04 13.33 -6.15
C VAL A 72 5.39 12.85 -4.75
N LEU A 73 6.67 12.61 -4.49
CA LEU A 73 7.19 12.26 -3.16
C LEU A 73 8.01 13.44 -2.65
N VAL A 74 7.63 14.02 -1.51
CA VAL A 74 8.25 15.23 -0.97
C VAL A 74 8.75 14.99 0.46
N ASP A 75 10.04 15.18 0.66
CA ASP A 75 10.69 14.98 1.95
C ASP A 75 10.90 16.31 2.69
N VAL A 76 10.17 16.54 3.77
CA VAL A 76 10.12 17.85 4.47
C VAL A 76 10.27 17.72 5.98
N LYS A 77 10.88 18.73 6.60
CA LYS A 77 10.79 18.93 8.06
C LYS A 77 9.62 19.85 8.35
N ALA A 78 8.77 19.44 9.27
CA ALA A 78 7.62 20.19 9.75
C ALA A 78 7.25 19.70 11.15
N GLU A 79 6.57 20.55 11.91
CA GLU A 79 6.12 20.23 13.28
C GLU A 79 5.10 19.07 13.29
N ASP A 80 4.19 19.06 12.32
CA ASP A 80 3.12 18.07 12.20
C ASP A 80 2.81 17.71 10.73
N ALA A 81 1.84 16.81 10.54
CA ALA A 81 1.41 16.35 9.24
C ALA A 81 0.79 17.47 8.39
N ASP A 82 0.09 18.43 9.00
CA ASP A 82 -0.60 19.50 8.29
C ASP A 82 0.42 20.50 7.72
N GLY A 83 1.42 20.88 8.52
CA GLY A 83 2.58 21.66 8.09
C GLY A 83 3.40 20.94 7.03
N ALA A 84 3.58 19.62 7.15
CA ALA A 84 4.27 18.82 6.14
C ALA A 84 3.54 18.85 4.80
N VAL A 85 2.22 18.65 4.79
CA VAL A 85 1.41 18.70 3.56
C VAL A 85 1.40 20.10 2.94
N ALA A 86 1.34 21.16 3.75
CA ALA A 86 1.44 22.53 3.26
C ALA A 86 2.80 22.79 2.58
N ALA A 87 3.91 22.38 3.20
CA ALA A 87 5.24 22.49 2.62
C ALA A 87 5.41 21.64 1.35
N ALA A 88 4.82 20.44 1.32
CA ALA A 88 4.86 19.56 0.16
C ALA A 88 4.13 20.15 -1.05
N TRP A 89 2.96 20.75 -0.86
CA TRP A 89 2.28 21.49 -1.92
C TRP A 89 3.13 22.67 -2.40
N ALA A 90 3.69 23.49 -1.50
CA ALA A 90 4.54 24.61 -1.90
C ALA A 90 5.77 24.19 -2.74
N ALA A 91 6.36 23.02 -2.46
CA ALA A 91 7.46 22.47 -3.25
C ALA A 91 6.99 21.98 -4.64
N TYR A 92 5.83 21.33 -4.70
CA TYR A 92 5.27 20.80 -5.95
C TYR A 92 4.64 21.91 -6.82
N LYS A 93 3.51 22.47 -6.38
CA LYS A 93 2.75 23.53 -7.06
C LYS A 93 1.72 24.19 -6.14
N GLU A 94 1.27 25.39 -6.53
CA GLU A 94 0.14 26.04 -5.87
C GLU A 94 -1.12 25.16 -5.91
N ARG A 95 -1.74 24.94 -4.74
CA ARG A 95 -2.92 24.08 -4.59
C ARG A 95 -4.19 24.92 -4.61
N SER A 96 -5.02 24.72 -5.63
CA SER A 96 -6.34 25.36 -5.76
C SER A 96 -7.49 24.59 -5.11
N TRP A 97 -7.31 23.29 -4.85
CA TRP A 97 -8.39 22.43 -4.32
C TRP A 97 -8.60 22.61 -2.81
N ALA A 98 -9.87 22.71 -2.42
CA ALA A 98 -10.29 22.72 -1.03
C ALA A 98 -10.11 21.33 -0.40
N LEU A 99 -9.77 21.28 0.88
CA LEU A 99 -9.71 20.03 1.64
C LEU A 99 -11.14 19.50 1.82
N LYS A 100 -11.37 18.23 1.44
CA LYS A 100 -12.64 17.54 1.65
C LYS A 100 -12.65 16.83 3.00
N GLU A 101 -11.59 16.06 3.27
CA GLU A 101 -11.44 15.32 4.51
C GLU A 101 -9.95 15.10 4.82
N ALA A 102 -9.65 14.95 6.11
CA ALA A 102 -8.38 14.46 6.59
C ALA A 102 -8.61 13.40 7.68
N ASN A 103 -7.90 12.28 7.60
CA ASN A 103 -8.00 11.20 8.58
C ASN A 103 -6.64 10.60 8.91
N ASP A 104 -6.48 10.20 10.17
CA ASP A 104 -5.33 9.44 10.61
C ASP A 104 -5.36 8.03 10.01
N ARG A 105 -4.17 7.49 9.77
CA ARG A 105 -3.95 6.15 9.25
C ARG A 105 -3.07 5.39 10.23
N ALA A 106 -3.35 4.11 10.40
CA ALA A 106 -2.52 3.24 11.21
C ALA A 106 -1.08 3.20 10.68
N ASP A 107 -0.14 3.11 11.61
CA ASP A 107 1.27 2.90 11.33
C ASP A 107 1.44 1.59 10.53
N ASN A 108 2.35 1.59 9.55
CA ASN A 108 2.61 0.43 8.71
C ASN A 108 3.97 0.57 7.99
N ASP A 109 4.62 -0.55 7.67
CA ASP A 109 5.82 -0.58 6.81
C ASP A 109 6.95 0.37 7.28
N GLY A 110 7.10 0.54 8.60
CA GLY A 110 8.09 1.44 9.21
C GLY A 110 7.69 2.92 9.26
N TRP A 111 6.53 3.28 8.73
CA TRP A 111 5.97 4.63 8.78
C TRP A 111 5.05 4.82 9.98
N SER A 112 5.20 5.96 10.65
CA SER A 112 4.41 6.36 11.82
C SER A 112 3.62 7.66 11.59
N LYS A 113 2.69 7.98 12.50
CA LYS A 113 1.94 9.25 12.54
C LYS A 113 1.28 9.61 11.20
N ARG A 114 0.76 8.60 10.51
CA ARG A 114 0.33 8.75 9.12
C ARG A 114 -1.00 9.49 9.07
N LYS A 115 -1.11 10.48 8.18
CA LYS A 115 -2.37 11.20 7.93
C LYS A 115 -2.62 11.32 6.43
N ARG A 116 -3.87 11.14 6.01
CA ARG A 116 -4.32 11.22 4.61
C ARG A 116 -5.28 12.38 4.44
N TYR A 117 -5.15 13.06 3.32
CA TYR A 117 -5.90 14.25 2.94
C TYR A 117 -6.51 14.02 1.58
N GLU A 118 -7.84 14.11 1.49
CA GLU A 118 -8.54 14.07 0.21
C GLU A 118 -9.05 15.47 -0.13
N TYR A 119 -8.87 15.86 -1.38
CA TYR A 119 -9.25 17.18 -1.85
C TYR A 119 -10.50 17.12 -2.72
N GLN A 120 -11.31 18.18 -2.66
CA GLN A 120 -12.50 18.30 -3.48
C GLN A 120 -12.12 18.75 -4.89
N THR A 121 -12.34 17.88 -5.86
CA THR A 121 -12.29 18.19 -7.30
C THR A 121 -13.71 18.33 -7.86
N SER A 122 -13.89 19.15 -8.90
CA SER A 122 -15.16 19.23 -9.59
C SER A 122 -15.34 18.04 -10.56
N PRO A 123 -16.58 17.62 -10.86
CA PRO A 123 -16.83 16.59 -11.87
C PRO A 123 -16.24 16.92 -13.25
N ASN A 124 -16.13 18.21 -13.58
CA ASN A 124 -15.60 18.70 -14.85
C ASN A 124 -14.10 18.48 -15.00
N GLU A 125 -13.35 18.52 -13.89
CA GLU A 125 -11.90 18.28 -13.89
C GLU A 125 -11.55 16.81 -14.12
N LYS A 126 -12.47 15.88 -13.85
CA LYS A 126 -12.27 14.42 -13.99
C LYS A 126 -10.94 13.98 -13.39
N ARG A 127 -10.68 14.38 -12.15
CA ARG A 127 -9.39 14.24 -11.49
C ARG A 127 -9.57 13.81 -10.04
N ALA A 128 -8.62 13.05 -9.53
CA ALA A 128 -8.51 12.74 -8.11
C ALA A 128 -7.21 13.37 -7.58
N VAL A 129 -7.35 14.08 -6.45
CA VAL A 129 -6.22 14.74 -5.76
C VAL A 129 -6.21 14.31 -4.30
N ILE A 130 -5.09 13.74 -3.88
CA ILE A 130 -4.89 13.17 -2.54
C ILE A 130 -3.47 13.49 -2.10
N ALA A 131 -3.28 13.78 -0.81
CA ALA A 131 -1.96 13.78 -0.19
C ALA A 131 -1.94 12.82 1.01
N SER A 132 -0.78 12.28 1.36
CA SER A 132 -0.62 11.60 2.65
C SER A 132 0.77 11.86 3.19
N ALA A 133 0.83 12.25 4.46
CA ALA A 133 2.06 12.52 5.20
C ALA A 133 2.40 11.30 6.05
N TRP A 134 3.62 10.77 5.89
CA TRP A 134 4.15 9.62 6.62
C TRP A 134 5.42 10.05 7.37
N PHE A 135 5.54 9.71 8.66
CA PHE A 135 6.67 10.14 9.49
C PHE A 135 7.64 9.00 9.78
N ALA A 136 8.93 9.26 9.56
CA ALA A 136 10.04 8.43 10.01
C ALA A 136 11.34 9.26 10.01
N ASN A 137 12.34 8.84 10.78
CA ASN A 137 13.68 9.46 10.76
C ASN A 137 13.68 10.99 10.99
N ASP A 138 12.85 11.49 11.92
CA ASP A 138 12.71 12.92 12.23
C ASP A 138 12.30 13.79 11.01
N ARG A 139 11.52 13.19 10.11
CA ARG A 139 11.10 13.82 8.85
C ARG A 139 9.74 13.30 8.39
N TRP A 140 9.04 14.12 7.62
CA TRP A 140 7.86 13.73 6.89
C TRP A 140 8.20 13.43 5.42
N THR A 141 7.71 12.31 4.93
CA THR A 141 7.59 12.04 3.49
C THR A 141 6.12 12.17 3.14
N VAL A 142 5.81 13.18 2.34
CA VAL A 142 4.46 13.41 1.83
C VAL A 142 4.39 12.92 0.41
N TRP A 143 3.50 11.99 0.10
CA TRP A 143 3.16 11.71 -1.29
C TRP A 143 1.90 12.47 -1.71
N ILE A 144 1.91 12.99 -2.93
CA ILE A 144 0.78 13.67 -3.57
C ILE A 144 0.42 12.88 -4.81
N TYR A 145 -0.81 12.40 -4.84
CA TYR A 145 -1.45 11.85 -6.03
C TYR A 145 -2.25 12.98 -6.68
N ASP A 146 -1.85 13.36 -7.89
CA ASP A 146 -2.55 14.35 -8.71
C ASP A 146 -2.75 13.78 -10.11
N MET A 147 -3.86 13.09 -10.34
CA MET A 147 -4.08 12.39 -11.61
C MET A 147 -5.47 12.57 -12.17
N ALA A 148 -5.54 12.77 -13.49
CA ALA A 148 -6.77 12.58 -14.23
C ALA A 148 -7.31 11.16 -14.01
N ASN A 149 -8.63 11.00 -13.95
CA ASN A 149 -9.28 9.76 -13.55
C ASN A 149 -9.03 8.62 -14.54
N ASP A 150 -8.93 8.92 -15.83
CA ASP A 150 -8.59 7.96 -16.88
C ASP A 150 -7.13 7.49 -16.79
N VAL A 151 -6.20 8.41 -16.55
CA VAL A 151 -4.80 8.11 -16.27
C VAL A 151 -4.70 7.24 -15.02
N GLY A 152 -5.36 7.63 -13.93
CA GLY A 152 -5.41 6.86 -12.69
C GLY A 152 -5.97 5.45 -12.86
N GLY A 153 -7.06 5.32 -13.63
CA GLY A 153 -7.65 4.02 -13.96
C GLY A 153 -6.72 3.13 -14.77
N LYS A 154 -6.01 3.70 -15.75
CA LYS A 154 -5.05 2.98 -16.61
C LYS A 154 -3.75 2.63 -15.85
N ARG A 155 -3.31 3.51 -14.96
CA ARG A 155 -1.99 3.47 -14.33
C ARG A 155 -2.01 3.03 -12.87
N GLY A 156 -3.16 2.56 -12.37
CA GLY A 156 -3.33 2.16 -10.97
C GLY A 156 -2.27 1.18 -10.47
N ALA A 157 -1.90 0.17 -11.28
CA ALA A 157 -0.86 -0.79 -10.92
C ALA A 157 0.53 -0.13 -10.74
N ALA A 158 0.91 0.80 -11.61
CA ALA A 158 2.16 1.54 -11.52
C ALA A 158 2.20 2.49 -10.31
N VAL A 159 1.06 3.11 -9.96
CA VAL A 159 0.93 3.90 -8.73
C VAL A 159 1.08 3.00 -7.50
N SER A 160 0.43 1.83 -7.51
CA SER A 160 0.57 0.84 -6.44
C SER A 160 2.00 0.31 -6.30
N LEU A 161 2.74 0.17 -7.40
CA LEU A 161 4.16 -0.19 -7.37
C LEU A 161 4.98 0.86 -6.62
N VAL A 162 4.85 2.14 -6.97
CA VAL A 162 5.60 3.24 -6.30
C VAL A 162 5.26 3.31 -4.82
N LEU A 163 3.97 3.46 -4.49
CA LEU A 163 3.55 3.64 -3.09
C LEU A 163 3.72 2.37 -2.26
N GLY A 164 3.61 1.19 -2.89
CA GLY A 164 3.79 -0.10 -2.25
C GLY A 164 5.25 -0.48 -2.01
N SER A 165 6.19 0.10 -2.75
CA SER A 165 7.64 -0.07 -2.57
C SER A 165 8.30 1.03 -1.72
N LEU A 166 7.63 2.17 -1.53
CA LEU A 166 8.15 3.28 -0.73
C LEU A 166 8.38 2.88 0.74
N ARG A 167 9.62 2.96 1.22
CA ARG A 167 10.00 2.65 2.62
C ARG A 167 10.85 3.74 3.24
N PRO A 168 10.87 3.88 4.58
CA PRO A 168 11.80 4.78 5.24
C PRO A 168 13.24 4.38 4.93
N HIS A 169 14.14 5.35 4.75
CA HIS A 169 15.56 5.06 4.62
C HIS A 169 16.07 4.23 5.82
N GLY A 170 16.77 3.14 5.53
CA GLY A 170 17.26 2.19 6.54
C GLY A 170 16.22 1.22 7.09
N TYR A 171 14.99 1.20 6.56
CA TYR A 171 13.99 0.23 6.96
C TYR A 171 14.33 -1.19 6.47
N GLU A 172 14.45 -2.11 7.41
CA GLU A 172 14.53 -3.55 7.12
C GLU A 172 13.14 -4.16 7.25
N ARG A 173 12.66 -4.76 6.15
CA ARG A 173 11.36 -5.43 6.14
C ARG A 173 11.43 -6.68 7.00
N GLU A 174 10.47 -6.82 7.91
CA GLU A 174 10.28 -8.06 8.65
C GLU A 174 10.06 -9.23 7.67
N THR A 175 10.80 -10.31 7.87
CA THR A 175 10.70 -11.52 7.07
C THR A 175 10.34 -12.70 7.94
N PHE A 176 9.35 -13.46 7.50
CA PHE A 176 8.99 -14.75 8.11
C PHE A 176 9.66 -15.93 7.39
N ALA A 177 10.54 -15.66 6.42
CA ALA A 177 11.26 -16.71 5.70
C ALA A 177 12.09 -17.56 6.68
N GLY A 178 11.90 -18.87 6.64
CA GLY A 178 12.57 -19.80 7.55
C GLY A 178 12.00 -19.84 8.97
N MET A 179 10.98 -19.04 9.28
CA MET A 179 10.30 -19.12 10.57
C MET A 179 9.28 -20.26 10.59
N THR A 180 9.26 -21.03 11.68
CA THR A 180 8.23 -22.05 11.89
C THR A 180 6.93 -21.41 12.35
N ALA A 181 5.85 -21.61 11.59
CA ALA A 181 4.52 -21.16 11.97
C ALA A 181 4.10 -21.79 13.32
N LYS A 182 3.62 -20.94 14.23
CA LYS A 182 3.13 -21.40 15.54
C LYS A 182 1.79 -22.12 15.37
N LYS A 183 1.59 -23.21 16.11
CA LYS A 183 0.25 -23.83 16.23
C LYS A 183 -0.70 -22.87 16.94
N LEU A 184 -1.92 -22.76 16.44
CA LEU A 184 -2.99 -21.98 17.05
C LEU A 184 -3.64 -22.80 18.17
N ASP A 185 -2.93 -22.95 19.27
CA ASP A 185 -3.45 -23.55 20.50
C ASP A 185 -4.48 -22.62 21.17
N GLN A 186 -5.12 -23.14 22.23
CA GLN A 186 -6.18 -22.41 22.94
C GLN A 186 -5.72 -21.03 23.45
N ALA A 187 -4.47 -20.91 23.91
CA ALA A 187 -3.94 -19.64 24.41
C ALA A 187 -3.86 -18.59 23.29
N ARG A 188 -3.35 -18.96 22.10
CA ARG A 188 -3.30 -18.04 20.95
C ARG A 188 -4.66 -17.73 20.37
N LEU A 189 -5.57 -18.71 20.35
CA LEU A 189 -6.94 -18.47 19.97
C LEU A 189 -7.63 -17.49 20.93
N ALA A 190 -7.39 -17.60 22.24
CA ALA A 190 -7.88 -16.63 23.22
C ALA A 190 -7.31 -15.22 23.00
N GLU A 191 -6.03 -15.12 22.64
CA GLU A 191 -5.39 -13.83 22.32
C GLU A 191 -6.03 -13.18 21.07
N LEU A 192 -6.18 -13.94 19.99
CA LEU A 192 -6.79 -13.48 18.74
C LEU A 192 -8.26 -13.08 18.93
N THR A 193 -9.04 -13.90 19.62
CA THR A 193 -10.46 -13.62 19.88
C THR A 193 -10.63 -12.44 20.85
N GLY A 194 -9.74 -12.28 21.83
CA GLY A 194 -9.69 -11.10 22.68
C GLY A 194 -9.35 -9.82 21.92
N PHE A 195 -8.46 -9.90 20.92
CA PHE A 195 -8.19 -8.79 20.00
C PHE A 195 -9.44 -8.40 19.20
N VAL A 196 -10.15 -9.37 18.62
CA VAL A 196 -11.39 -9.11 17.88
C VAL A 196 -12.47 -8.48 18.76
N ALA A 197 -12.61 -8.94 20.00
CA ALA A 197 -13.56 -8.37 20.95
C ALA A 197 -13.24 -6.90 21.29
N ARG A 198 -11.96 -6.55 21.47
CA ARG A 198 -11.55 -5.15 21.67
C ARG A 198 -11.81 -4.29 20.43
N GLY A 199 -11.43 -4.79 19.25
CA GLY A 199 -11.67 -4.08 17.98
C GLY A 199 -13.16 -3.84 17.71
N LEU A 200 -14.04 -4.76 18.12
CA LEU A 200 -15.49 -4.58 18.05
C LEU A 200 -15.95 -3.36 18.89
N ASP A 201 -15.46 -3.25 20.12
CA ASP A 201 -15.79 -2.12 21.01
C ASP A 201 -15.21 -0.80 20.49
N GLU A 202 -13.97 -0.79 20.02
CA GLU A 202 -13.31 0.41 19.48
C GLU A 202 -14.00 0.93 18.21
N SER A 203 -14.37 0.03 17.31
CA SER A 203 -14.99 0.38 16.01
C SER A 203 -16.50 0.63 16.09
N LYS A 204 -17.14 0.31 17.22
CA LYS A 204 -18.59 0.47 17.44
C LYS A 204 -19.45 -0.25 16.40
N VAL A 205 -18.95 -1.35 15.84
CA VAL A 205 -19.73 -2.20 14.94
C VAL A 205 -20.59 -3.19 15.75
N PRO A 206 -21.83 -3.52 15.33
CA PRO A 206 -22.76 -4.30 16.15
C PRO A 206 -22.29 -5.72 16.48
N GLY A 207 -21.67 -6.39 15.51
CA GLY A 207 -21.16 -7.75 15.64
C GLY A 207 -20.32 -8.18 14.46
N THR A 208 -19.55 -9.25 14.64
CA THR A 208 -18.68 -9.82 13.61
C THR A 208 -18.54 -11.33 13.80
N SER A 209 -18.32 -12.07 12.72
CA SER A 209 -17.94 -13.48 12.74
C SER A 209 -16.49 -13.67 12.33
N LEU A 210 -15.82 -14.64 12.93
CA LEU A 210 -14.44 -15.02 12.64
C LEU A 210 -14.33 -16.54 12.50
N ALA A 211 -13.74 -16.97 11.39
CA ALA A 211 -13.28 -18.35 11.21
C ALA A 211 -11.76 -18.35 11.02
N ILE A 212 -11.06 -19.25 11.70
CA ILE A 212 -9.62 -19.42 11.60
C ILE A 212 -9.33 -20.85 11.15
N ILE A 213 -8.50 -20.97 10.11
CA ILE A 213 -8.15 -22.24 9.49
C ILE A 213 -6.64 -22.43 9.59
N GLN A 214 -6.18 -23.56 10.13
CA GLN A 214 -4.77 -23.97 10.17
C GLN A 214 -4.67 -25.40 9.67
N ASP A 215 -3.72 -25.65 8.76
CA ASP A 215 -3.46 -26.97 8.17
C ASP A 215 -4.74 -27.63 7.59
N GLY A 216 -5.55 -26.82 6.90
CA GLY A 216 -6.81 -27.26 6.27
C GLY A 216 -7.96 -27.55 7.24
N LYS A 217 -7.78 -27.26 8.54
CA LYS A 217 -8.80 -27.51 9.57
C LYS A 217 -9.29 -26.19 10.17
N VAL A 218 -10.60 -26.08 10.36
CA VAL A 218 -11.19 -24.99 11.15
C VAL A 218 -10.79 -25.19 12.61
N VAL A 219 -9.95 -24.30 13.13
CA VAL A 219 -9.49 -24.31 14.53
C VAL A 219 -10.29 -23.36 15.42
N PHE A 220 -11.03 -22.43 14.82
CA PHE A 220 -12.00 -21.57 15.48
C PHE A 220 -13.09 -21.15 14.49
N SER A 221 -14.34 -21.11 14.93
CA SER A 221 -15.46 -20.52 14.20
C SER A 221 -16.46 -19.99 15.23
N GLY A 222 -16.73 -18.69 15.20
CA GLY A 222 -17.63 -18.05 16.16
C GLY A 222 -17.87 -16.59 15.85
N GLY A 223 -18.70 -15.95 16.66
CA GLY A 223 -19.00 -14.52 16.50
C GLY A 223 -19.04 -13.75 17.81
N PHE A 224 -18.96 -12.43 17.66
CA PHE A 224 -18.83 -11.44 18.72
C PHE A 224 -19.89 -10.37 18.52
N GLY A 225 -20.36 -9.76 19.62
CA GLY A 225 -21.42 -8.76 19.58
C GLY A 225 -22.78 -9.37 19.25
N VAL A 226 -23.59 -8.65 18.47
CA VAL A 226 -24.95 -9.03 18.08
C VAL A 226 -25.13 -8.97 16.58
N ARG A 227 -25.99 -9.84 16.05
CA ARG A 227 -26.32 -9.90 14.63
C ARG A 227 -27.15 -8.70 14.17
N GLU A 228 -27.95 -8.13 15.08
CA GLU A 228 -28.88 -7.05 14.80
C GLU A 228 -28.95 -6.08 15.98
N LEU A 229 -28.98 -4.77 15.68
CA LEU A 229 -29.10 -3.73 16.69
C LEU A 229 -30.41 -3.86 17.47
N GLY A 230 -30.32 -3.73 18.79
CA GLY A 230 -31.47 -3.85 19.68
C GLY A 230 -31.89 -5.28 19.99
N LYS A 231 -31.23 -6.29 19.39
CA LYS A 231 -31.44 -7.70 19.72
C LYS A 231 -30.26 -8.31 20.47
N SER A 232 -30.42 -9.54 20.96
CA SER A 232 -29.42 -10.24 21.77
C SER A 232 -28.77 -11.42 21.06
N GLU A 233 -29.24 -11.81 19.87
CA GLU A 233 -28.65 -12.94 19.15
C GLU A 233 -27.24 -12.60 18.69
N LYS A 234 -26.30 -13.49 19.00
CA LYS A 234 -24.91 -13.39 18.56
C LYS A 234 -24.78 -13.93 17.14
N PRO A 235 -23.88 -13.36 16.33
CA PRO A 235 -23.47 -14.03 15.10
C PRO A 235 -22.63 -15.26 15.43
N ASP A 236 -22.54 -16.17 14.47
CA ASP A 236 -21.80 -17.43 14.55
C ASP A 236 -21.18 -17.81 13.19
N GLY A 237 -20.66 -19.03 13.09
CA GLY A 237 -20.03 -19.53 11.87
C GLY A 237 -20.97 -19.71 10.67
N ASP A 238 -22.28 -19.73 10.91
CA ASP A 238 -23.31 -19.95 9.88
C ASP A 238 -24.08 -18.66 9.55
N THR A 239 -23.74 -17.55 10.23
CA THR A 239 -24.36 -16.25 9.98
C THR A 239 -23.96 -15.71 8.62
N LEU A 240 -24.98 -15.41 7.79
CA LEU A 240 -24.79 -14.86 6.46
C LEU A 240 -24.61 -13.34 6.49
N TYR A 241 -23.65 -12.86 5.70
CA TYR A 241 -23.33 -11.45 5.53
C TYR A 241 -23.42 -11.05 4.06
N MET A 242 -23.73 -9.78 3.80
CA MET A 242 -23.45 -9.20 2.49
C MET A 242 -21.93 -9.00 2.34
N VAL A 243 -21.29 -9.80 1.50
CA VAL A 243 -19.82 -9.83 1.39
C VAL A 243 -19.23 -8.85 0.36
N ALA A 244 -20.07 -8.11 -0.36
CA ALA A 244 -19.69 -7.04 -1.29
C ALA A 244 -18.48 -7.39 -2.19
N SER A 245 -17.39 -6.60 -2.14
CA SER A 245 -16.21 -6.79 -2.99
C SER A 245 -15.50 -8.14 -2.80
N ASN A 246 -15.76 -8.90 -1.72
CA ASN A 246 -15.22 -10.24 -1.57
C ASN A 246 -15.75 -11.21 -2.66
N SER A 247 -16.90 -10.92 -3.28
CA SER A 247 -17.40 -11.68 -4.43
C SER A 247 -16.43 -11.67 -5.62
N LYS A 248 -15.55 -10.66 -5.74
CA LYS A 248 -14.55 -10.60 -6.82
C LYS A 248 -13.59 -11.78 -6.79
N GLY A 249 -13.15 -12.21 -5.60
CA GLY A 249 -12.28 -13.38 -5.46
C GLY A 249 -12.95 -14.66 -5.96
N LEU A 250 -14.25 -14.82 -5.70
CA LEU A 250 -15.05 -15.95 -6.20
C LEU A 250 -15.17 -15.90 -7.73
N SER A 251 -15.48 -14.73 -8.30
CA SER A 251 -15.51 -14.56 -9.76
C SER A 251 -14.16 -14.87 -10.40
N THR A 252 -13.05 -14.40 -9.81
CA THR A 252 -11.69 -14.70 -10.29
C THR A 252 -11.40 -16.20 -10.22
N LEU A 253 -11.80 -16.90 -9.15
CA LEU A 253 -11.65 -18.35 -9.05
C LEU A 253 -12.41 -19.09 -10.18
N LEU A 254 -13.63 -18.65 -10.50
CA LEU A 254 -14.40 -19.23 -11.61
C LEU A 254 -13.73 -18.99 -12.96
N LEU A 255 -13.16 -17.79 -13.19
CA LEU A 255 -12.38 -17.50 -14.39
C LEU A 255 -11.09 -18.34 -14.46
N ALA A 256 -10.38 -18.49 -13.33
CA ALA A 256 -9.18 -19.30 -13.25
C ALA A 256 -9.44 -20.78 -13.62
N LYS A 257 -10.61 -21.33 -13.25
CA LYS A 257 -11.02 -22.66 -13.70
C LYS A 257 -11.17 -22.75 -15.21
N LEU A 258 -11.75 -21.72 -15.85
CA LEU A 258 -11.85 -21.68 -17.31
C LEU A 258 -10.48 -21.57 -17.98
N VAL A 259 -9.52 -20.88 -17.35
CA VAL A 259 -8.13 -20.86 -17.83
C VAL A 259 -7.48 -22.23 -17.70
N ASP A 260 -7.65 -22.91 -16.56
CA ASP A 260 -7.14 -24.28 -16.33
C ASP A 260 -7.75 -25.29 -17.31
N GLU A 261 -9.02 -25.11 -17.68
CA GLU A 261 -9.72 -25.86 -18.72
C GLU A 261 -9.30 -25.48 -20.16
N GLY A 262 -8.40 -24.50 -20.34
CA GLY A 262 -7.95 -24.03 -21.65
C GLY A 262 -8.99 -23.23 -22.46
N LYS A 263 -10.06 -22.76 -21.80
CA LYS A 263 -11.14 -21.99 -22.44
C LYS A 263 -10.88 -20.48 -22.48
N LEU A 264 -9.97 -19.98 -21.62
CA LEU A 264 -9.54 -18.59 -21.55
C LEU A 264 -8.02 -18.52 -21.35
N ASN A 265 -7.41 -17.41 -21.76
CA ASN A 265 -6.03 -17.05 -21.40
C ASN A 265 -6.06 -15.94 -20.33
N TRP A 266 -4.95 -15.78 -19.60
CA TRP A 266 -4.75 -14.68 -18.65
C TRP A 266 -4.59 -13.32 -19.35
#